data_AF-A0A833N6F2-F1
#
_entry.id   AF-A0A833N6F2-F1
#
_cell.length_a   1.000
_cell.length_b   1.000
_cell.length_c   1.000
_cell.angle_alpha   90.00
_cell.angle_beta   90.00
_cell.angle_gamma   90.00
#
_symmetry.space_group_name_H-M   'P 1'
#
loop_
_entity.id
_entity.type
_entity.pdbx_description
1 polymer ?
#
loop_
_entity_poly.entity_id
_entity_poly.type
_entity_poly.pdbx_seq_one_letter_code
_entity_poly.pdbx_strand_id
1 'polypeptide(L)'
;MSIETMSCFFLILFTIVATVDGLYFHLYKYRLYEKPESQKEHALHTWNSFLFPFTVFFLFAENFSGIFLWIAVILTFVTLIIEFCDVFEEKKSRQALGGLTSLEYSMHFGMAGLRAVFTTLILANKPWFAWSFTGPLLLYNYSNYVRFIGYSIAFVGIPIFILHFMLMLKTKKNILKSIPS
;
A
#
# COMPACT_ATOMS: atom_id res chain seq x y z
N MET A 1 -23.06 5.92 11.44
CA MET A 1 -21.63 6.04 11.12
C MET A 1 -21.53 6.82 9.81
N SER A 2 -20.67 7.86 9.71
CA SER A 2 -20.49 8.56 8.43
C SER A 2 -19.72 7.69 7.43
N ILE A 3 -19.82 7.99 6.13
CA ILE A 3 -19.10 7.26 5.07
C ILE A 3 -17.58 7.32 5.31
N GLU A 4 -17.07 8.49 5.74
CA GLU A 4 -15.66 8.69 6.09
C GLU A 4 -15.21 7.75 7.23
N THR A 5 -16.01 7.65 8.31
CA THR A 5 -15.70 6.75 9.43
C THR A 5 -15.73 5.28 9.01
N MET A 6 -16.70 4.89 8.17
CA MET A 6 -16.76 3.54 7.61
C MET A 6 -15.52 3.23 6.77
N SER A 7 -15.12 4.19 5.94
CA SER A 7 -13.91 4.09 5.14
C SER A 7 -12.65 3.90 6.00
N CYS A 8 -12.52 4.66 7.09
CA CYS A 8 -11.42 4.50 8.05
C CYS A 8 -11.38 3.11 8.69
N PHE A 9 -12.54 2.53 9.03
CA PHE A 9 -12.60 1.18 9.56
C PHE A 9 -12.00 0.16 8.59
N PHE A 10 -12.39 0.22 7.31
CA PHE A 10 -11.83 -0.66 6.28
C PHE A 10 -10.34 -0.40 6.00
N LEU A 11 -9.89 0.86 6.07
CA LEU A 11 -8.47 1.21 5.99
C LEU A 11 -7.65 0.60 7.14
N ILE A 12 -8.18 0.62 8.37
CA ILE A 12 -7.51 0.00 9.52
C ILE A 12 -7.40 -1.51 9.33
N LEU A 13 -8.51 -2.17 8.96
CA LEU A 13 -8.50 -3.62 8.68
C LEU A 13 -7.50 -3.96 7.58
N PHE A 14 -7.51 -3.20 6.49
CA PHE A 14 -6.54 -3.34 5.42
C PHE A 14 -5.11 -3.24 5.94
N THR A 15 -4.81 -2.20 6.72
CA THR A 15 -3.47 -1.93 7.24
C THR A 15 -2.97 -3.05 8.16
N ILE A 16 -3.86 -3.64 8.98
CA ILE A 16 -3.52 -4.80 9.82
C ILE A 16 -3.11 -5.99 8.95
N VAL A 17 -3.93 -6.34 7.95
CA VAL A 17 -3.65 -7.50 7.07
C VAL A 17 -2.38 -7.24 6.25
N ALA A 18 -2.22 -6.05 5.68
CA ALA A 18 -1.04 -5.65 4.92
C ALA A 18 0.24 -5.64 5.76
N THR A 19 0.13 -5.34 7.05
CA THR A 19 1.28 -5.42 7.97
C THR A 19 1.69 -6.87 8.22
N VAL A 20 0.73 -7.78 8.39
CA VAL A 20 1.04 -9.22 8.53
C VAL A 20 1.69 -9.74 7.24
N ASP A 21 1.15 -9.37 6.09
CA ASP A 21 1.73 -9.75 4.80
C ASP A 21 3.17 -9.23 4.64
N GLY A 22 3.34 -7.91 4.68
CA GLY A 22 4.64 -7.26 4.46
C GLY A 22 5.68 -7.58 5.53
N LEU A 23 5.34 -7.59 6.82
CA LEU A 23 6.34 -7.80 7.88
C LEU A 23 6.52 -9.28 8.24
N TYR A 24 5.42 -10.03 8.39
CA TYR A 24 5.52 -11.42 8.83
C TYR A 24 5.84 -12.36 7.67
N PHE A 25 5.08 -12.36 6.58
CA PHE A 25 5.35 -13.30 5.48
C PHE A 25 6.57 -12.89 4.67
N HIS A 26 6.64 -11.63 4.23
CA HIS A 26 7.67 -11.18 3.30
C HIS A 26 9.04 -11.02 3.97
N LEU A 27 9.10 -10.35 5.12
CA LEU A 27 10.38 -10.06 5.78
C LEU A 27 10.81 -11.13 6.79
N TYR A 28 9.92 -11.58 7.68
CA TYR A 28 10.33 -12.46 8.79
C TYR A 28 10.35 -13.95 8.42
N LYS A 29 9.20 -14.49 7.98
CA LYS A 29 8.98 -15.93 7.76
C LYS A 29 9.72 -16.44 6.53
N TYR A 30 9.52 -15.80 5.39
CA TYR A 30 10.11 -16.27 4.12
C TYR A 30 11.37 -15.54 3.71
N ARG A 31 11.63 -14.35 4.27
CA ARG A 31 12.80 -13.51 3.93
C ARG A 31 12.97 -13.37 2.43
N LEU A 32 11.91 -12.98 1.74
CA LEU A 32 11.87 -12.94 0.28
C LEU A 32 12.93 -12.03 -0.31
N TYR A 33 13.29 -10.98 0.43
CA TYR A 33 14.38 -10.09 0.08
C TYR A 33 15.72 -10.83 -0.09
N GLU A 34 15.93 -12.02 0.48
CA GLU A 34 17.17 -12.82 0.33
C GLU A 34 17.13 -13.78 -0.87
N LYS A 35 15.96 -13.98 -1.48
CA LYS A 35 15.75 -15.00 -2.53
C LYS A 35 15.85 -14.38 -3.93
N PRO A 36 16.71 -14.90 -4.83
CA PRO A 36 16.82 -14.40 -6.19
C PRO A 36 15.49 -14.40 -6.96
N GLU A 37 14.67 -15.43 -6.77
CA GLU A 37 13.41 -15.62 -7.47
C GLU A 37 12.35 -14.60 -7.03
N SER A 38 12.47 -14.07 -5.81
CA SER A 38 11.51 -13.14 -5.19
C SER A 38 11.93 -11.67 -5.27
N GLN A 39 13.06 -11.33 -5.92
CA GLN A 39 13.54 -9.94 -5.97
C GLN A 39 12.57 -8.99 -6.66
N LYS A 40 11.87 -9.45 -7.71
CA LYS A 40 10.88 -8.64 -8.42
C LYS A 40 9.67 -8.33 -7.54
N GLU A 41 9.16 -9.33 -6.83
CA GLU A 41 8.06 -9.17 -5.86
C GLU A 41 8.48 -8.25 -4.70
N HIS A 42 9.66 -8.45 -4.11
CA HIS A 42 10.16 -7.56 -3.06
C HIS A 42 10.30 -6.12 -3.53
N ALA A 43 10.69 -5.88 -4.79
CA ALA A 43 10.73 -4.56 -5.38
C ALA A 43 9.33 -3.95 -5.58
N LEU A 44 8.35 -4.75 -6.01
CA LEU A 44 6.95 -4.32 -6.14
C LEU A 44 6.38 -3.93 -4.76
N HIS A 45 6.58 -4.76 -3.73
CA HIS A 45 6.23 -4.42 -2.34
C HIS A 45 6.95 -3.16 -1.83
N THR A 46 8.21 -2.97 -2.19
CA THR A 46 8.97 -1.76 -1.83
C THR A 46 8.33 -0.51 -2.47
N TRP A 47 7.95 -0.58 -3.75
CA TRP A 47 7.24 0.52 -4.41
C TRP A 47 5.84 0.74 -3.83
N ASN A 48 5.10 -0.32 -3.51
CA ASN A 48 3.79 -0.19 -2.90
C ASN A 48 3.89 0.45 -1.50
N SER A 49 4.85 0.01 -0.67
CA SER A 49 5.10 0.61 0.65
C SER A 49 5.59 2.05 0.59
N PHE A 50 6.24 2.47 -0.50
CA PHE A 50 6.58 3.87 -0.76
C PHE A 50 5.35 4.71 -1.08
N LEU A 51 4.49 4.24 -1.99
CA LEU A 51 3.36 5.03 -2.53
C LEU A 51 2.13 5.03 -1.60
N PHE A 52 1.92 3.95 -0.85
CA PHE A 52 0.76 3.80 0.02
C PHE A 52 0.65 4.90 1.09
N PRO A 53 1.73 5.32 1.80
CA PRO A 53 1.71 6.45 2.72
C PRO A 53 1.15 7.74 2.10
N PHE A 54 1.57 8.08 0.89
CA PHE A 54 1.10 9.27 0.18
C PHE A 54 -0.36 9.10 -0.27
N THR A 55 -0.72 7.89 -0.72
CA THR A 55 -2.11 7.56 -1.07
C THR A 55 -3.04 7.79 0.13
N VAL A 56 -2.66 7.27 1.30
CA VAL A 56 -3.42 7.44 2.54
C VAL A 56 -3.46 8.91 2.95
N PHE A 57 -2.33 9.63 2.86
CA PHE A 57 -2.27 11.05 3.18
C PHE A 57 -3.27 11.85 2.35
N PHE A 58 -3.24 11.73 1.02
CA PHE A 58 -4.12 12.49 0.13
C PHE A 58 -5.59 12.08 0.19
N LEU A 59 -5.91 10.87 0.68
CA LEU A 59 -7.30 10.42 0.84
C LEU A 59 -7.88 10.75 2.22
N PHE A 60 -7.08 10.66 3.29
CA PHE A 60 -7.58 10.62 4.68
C PHE A 60 -6.99 11.67 5.63
N ALA A 61 -5.80 12.23 5.35
CA ALA A 61 -5.19 13.19 6.27
C ALA A 61 -5.99 14.49 6.33
N GLU A 62 -6.50 14.94 5.19
CA GLU A 62 -7.37 16.10 5.05
C GLU A 62 -8.41 15.88 3.94
N ASN A 63 -9.45 16.72 3.92
CA ASN A 63 -10.49 16.66 2.89
C ASN A 63 -10.03 17.36 1.60
N PHE A 64 -9.00 16.81 0.96
CA PHE A 64 -8.42 17.37 -0.25
C PHE A 64 -9.41 17.35 -1.43
N SER A 65 -9.28 18.35 -2.29
CA SER A 65 -10.06 18.56 -3.52
C SER A 65 -9.17 19.07 -4.65
N GLY A 66 -9.75 19.22 -5.84
CA GLY A 66 -9.06 19.68 -7.03
C GLY A 66 -7.85 18.82 -7.38
N ILE A 67 -6.72 19.47 -7.66
CA ILE A 67 -5.50 18.77 -8.08
C ILE A 67 -5.02 17.74 -7.04
N PHE A 68 -5.19 17.99 -5.74
CA PHE A 68 -4.77 17.05 -4.69
C PHE A 68 -5.65 15.81 -4.64
N LEU A 69 -6.95 15.93 -4.93
CA LEU A 69 -7.82 14.76 -5.10
C LEU A 69 -7.41 13.93 -6.33
N TRP A 70 -7.05 14.57 -7.44
CA TRP A 70 -6.56 13.88 -8.62
C TRP A 70 -5.22 13.17 -8.38
N ILE A 71 -4.30 13.78 -7.62
CA ILE A 71 -3.08 13.11 -7.16
C ILE A 71 -3.43 11.85 -6.36
N ALA A 72 -4.41 11.92 -5.45
CA ALA A 72 -4.87 10.77 -4.68
C ALA A 72 -5.34 9.63 -5.60
N VAL A 73 -6.17 9.95 -6.59
CA VAL A 73 -6.69 8.98 -7.58
C VAL A 73 -5.58 8.35 -8.40
N ILE A 74 -4.61 9.14 -8.87
CA ILE A 74 -3.46 8.63 -9.62
C ILE A 74 -2.62 7.69 -8.75
N LEU A 75 -2.33 8.08 -7.50
CA LEU A 75 -1.60 7.23 -6.55
C LEU A 75 -2.34 5.91 -6.27
N THR A 76 -3.65 5.97 -6.04
CA THR A 76 -4.51 4.78 -5.92
C THR A 76 -4.43 3.89 -7.16
N PHE A 77 -4.47 4.46 -8.36
CA PHE A 77 -4.41 3.68 -9.59
C PHE A 77 -3.04 3.03 -9.80
N VAL A 78 -1.95 3.76 -9.53
CA VAL A 78 -0.58 3.22 -9.63
C VAL A 78 -0.35 2.12 -8.61
N THR A 79 -0.80 2.29 -7.37
CA THR A 79 -0.71 1.23 -6.33
C THR A 79 -1.49 -0.01 -6.73
N LEU A 80 -2.69 0.14 -7.30
CA LEU A 80 -3.46 -0.99 -7.83
C LEU A 80 -2.71 -1.74 -8.95
N ILE A 81 -2.05 -1.03 -9.87
CA ILE A 81 -1.23 -1.67 -10.92
C ILE A 81 -0.07 -2.46 -10.31
N ILE A 82 0.61 -1.90 -9.31
CA ILE A 82 1.74 -2.57 -8.65
C ILE A 82 1.28 -3.86 -7.99
N GLU A 83 0.13 -3.85 -7.34
CA GLU A 83 -0.43 -5.04 -6.70
C GLU A 83 -0.88 -6.09 -7.68
N PHE A 84 -1.45 -5.66 -8.80
CA PHE A 84 -1.77 -6.59 -9.87
C PHE A 84 -0.50 -7.25 -10.45
N CYS A 85 0.59 -6.48 -10.59
CA CYS A 85 1.89 -7.01 -10.97
C CYS A 85 2.45 -7.99 -9.92
N ASP A 86 2.19 -7.71 -8.64
CA ASP A 86 2.68 -8.52 -7.51
C ASP A 86 2.08 -9.93 -7.54
N VAL A 87 0.76 -10.02 -7.72
CA VAL A 87 0.02 -11.29 -7.85
C VAL A 87 0.57 -12.18 -8.96
N PHE A 88 1.06 -11.61 -10.07
CA PHE A 88 1.66 -12.40 -11.14
C PHE A 88 3.04 -12.97 -10.78
N GLU A 89 3.75 -12.37 -9.83
CA GLU A 89 5.08 -12.82 -9.40
C GLU A 89 5.02 -13.81 -8.22
N GLU A 90 3.95 -13.77 -7.41
CA GLU A 90 3.79 -14.61 -6.21
C GLU A 90 4.09 -16.09 -6.45
N LYS A 91 3.49 -16.68 -7.51
CA LYS A 91 3.68 -18.09 -7.83
C LYS A 91 5.16 -18.45 -8.03
N LYS A 92 5.88 -17.60 -8.75
CA LYS A 92 7.31 -17.80 -9.03
C LYS A 92 8.12 -17.66 -7.75
N SER A 93 7.86 -16.64 -6.96
CA SER A 93 8.57 -16.39 -5.71
C SER A 93 8.37 -17.49 -4.66
N ARG A 94 7.21 -18.17 -4.65
CA ARG A 94 6.92 -19.24 -3.70
C ARG A 94 7.20 -20.64 -4.23
N GLN A 95 7.61 -20.80 -5.49
CA GLN A 95 7.85 -22.12 -6.08
C GLN A 95 8.90 -22.93 -5.29
N ALA A 96 10.00 -22.29 -4.87
CA ALA A 96 11.04 -22.91 -4.07
C ALA A 96 10.63 -23.17 -2.60
N LEU A 97 9.46 -22.67 -2.18
CA LEU A 97 8.93 -22.78 -0.82
C LEU A 97 7.78 -23.79 -0.69
N GLY A 98 7.49 -24.54 -1.75
CA GLY A 98 6.35 -25.47 -1.80
C GLY A 98 5.05 -24.83 -2.30
N GLY A 99 5.11 -23.62 -2.84
CA GLY A 99 3.96 -22.89 -3.38
C GLY A 99 3.34 -21.90 -2.39
N LEU A 100 2.36 -21.13 -2.88
CA LEU A 100 1.61 -20.16 -2.09
C LEU A 100 0.63 -20.88 -1.17
N THR A 101 0.61 -20.52 0.11
CA THR A 101 -0.34 -21.10 1.07
C THR A 101 -1.76 -20.55 0.87
N SER A 102 -2.80 -21.32 1.21
CA SER A 102 -4.19 -20.84 1.14
C SER A 102 -4.44 -19.61 2.02
N LEU A 103 -3.68 -19.48 3.12
CA LEU A 103 -3.74 -18.32 4.01
C LEU A 103 -3.21 -17.07 3.31
N GLU A 104 -2.03 -17.13 2.70
CA GLU A 104 -1.47 -16.02 1.91
C GLU A 104 -2.44 -15.63 0.79
N TYR A 105 -2.91 -16.60 0.00
CA TYR A 105 -3.88 -16.32 -1.06
C TYR A 105 -5.15 -15.62 -0.56
N SER A 106 -5.71 -16.09 0.56
CA SER A 106 -6.91 -15.48 1.18
C SER A 106 -6.65 -14.06 1.67
N MET A 107 -5.45 -13.79 2.20
CA MET A 107 -5.05 -12.46 2.63
C MET A 107 -4.92 -11.50 1.45
N HIS A 108 -4.31 -11.91 0.34
CA HIS A 108 -4.18 -11.06 -0.85
C HIS A 108 -5.56 -10.72 -1.45
N PHE A 109 -6.44 -11.71 -1.57
CA PHE A 109 -7.82 -11.47 -2.01
C PHE A 109 -8.57 -10.54 -1.04
N GLY A 110 -8.45 -10.78 0.27
CA GLY A 110 -9.05 -9.94 1.31
C GLY A 110 -8.54 -8.50 1.27
N MET A 111 -7.23 -8.30 1.11
CA MET A 111 -6.60 -6.99 0.99
C MET A 111 -7.11 -6.22 -0.22
N ALA A 112 -7.21 -6.87 -1.40
CA ALA A 112 -7.78 -6.25 -2.59
C ALA A 112 -9.23 -5.78 -2.35
N GLY A 113 -10.05 -6.62 -1.70
CA GLY A 113 -11.42 -6.28 -1.33
C GLY A 113 -11.49 -5.10 -0.35
N LEU A 114 -10.72 -5.14 0.74
CA LEU A 114 -10.68 -4.07 1.75
C LEU A 114 -10.23 -2.74 1.13
N ARG A 115 -9.22 -2.78 0.23
CA ARG A 115 -8.77 -1.60 -0.52
C ARG A 115 -9.85 -1.03 -1.40
N ALA A 116 -10.51 -1.87 -2.19
CA ALA A 116 -11.60 -1.43 -3.05
C ALA A 116 -12.69 -0.73 -2.23
N VAL A 117 -13.06 -1.29 -1.07
CA VAL A 117 -14.07 -0.73 -0.19
C VAL A 117 -13.66 0.63 0.38
N PHE A 118 -12.52 0.74 1.08
CA PHE A 118 -12.16 2.04 1.69
C PHE A 118 -11.94 3.12 0.62
N THR A 119 -11.33 2.77 -0.51
CA THR A 119 -11.05 3.74 -1.59
C THR A 119 -12.35 4.24 -2.20
N THR A 120 -13.28 3.32 -2.49
CA THR A 120 -14.57 3.70 -3.08
C THR A 120 -15.37 4.57 -2.12
N LEU A 121 -15.43 4.21 -0.83
CA LEU A 121 -16.18 4.99 0.16
C LEU A 121 -15.64 6.41 0.32
N ILE A 122 -14.32 6.59 0.48
CA ILE A 122 -13.73 7.92 0.69
C ILE A 122 -13.86 8.81 -0.56
N LEU A 123 -13.75 8.23 -1.76
CA LEU A 123 -13.91 8.98 -3.02
C LEU A 123 -15.38 9.30 -3.32
N ALA A 124 -16.29 8.35 -3.08
CA ALA A 124 -17.74 8.57 -3.28
C ALA A 124 -18.32 9.61 -2.32
N ASN A 125 -17.67 9.82 -1.16
CA ASN A 125 -18.05 10.87 -0.22
C ASN A 125 -17.69 12.29 -0.72
N LYS A 126 -16.89 12.43 -1.78
CA LYS A 126 -16.50 13.73 -2.32
C LYS A 126 -17.68 14.38 -3.07
N PRO A 127 -18.04 15.64 -2.76
CA PRO A 127 -19.07 16.33 -3.53
C PRO A 127 -18.60 16.57 -4.96
N TRP A 128 -19.53 16.66 -5.91
CA TRP A 128 -19.20 16.75 -7.35
C TRP A 128 -18.24 17.90 -7.70
N PHE A 129 -18.33 19.04 -7.01
CA PHE A 129 -17.48 20.21 -7.28
C PHE A 129 -16.03 20.03 -6.79
N ALA A 130 -15.77 19.07 -5.90
CA ALA A 130 -14.42 18.75 -5.41
C ALA A 130 -13.51 18.21 -6.52
N TRP A 131 -14.08 17.75 -7.63
CA TRP A 131 -13.38 17.17 -8.77
C TRP A 131 -12.88 18.21 -9.77
N SER A 132 -13.22 19.50 -9.59
CA SER A 132 -12.75 20.58 -10.46
C SER A 132 -11.26 20.87 -10.26
N PHE A 133 -10.47 20.83 -11.34
CA PHE A 133 -9.03 21.16 -11.30
C PHE A 133 -8.74 22.56 -10.78
N THR A 134 -9.63 23.51 -11.02
CA THR A 134 -9.51 24.92 -10.57
C THR A 134 -10.29 25.18 -9.28
N GLY A 135 -10.82 24.14 -8.65
CA GLY A 135 -11.48 24.23 -7.35
C GLY A 135 -10.49 24.48 -6.20
N PRO A 136 -11.00 24.69 -4.98
CA PRO A 136 -10.15 24.78 -3.80
C PRO A 136 -9.30 23.50 -3.63
N LEU A 137 -8.13 23.61 -3.00
CA LEU A 137 -7.27 22.45 -2.69
C LEU A 137 -7.76 21.65 -1.48
N LEU A 138 -8.51 22.31 -0.60
CA LEU A 138 -9.01 21.77 0.65
C LEU A 138 -10.46 22.22 0.85
N LEU A 139 -11.32 21.29 1.25
CA LEU A 139 -12.69 21.59 1.63
C LEU A 139 -12.78 21.91 3.13
N TYR A 140 -13.86 21.47 3.78
CA TYR A 140 -13.94 21.45 5.24
C TYR A 140 -13.06 20.34 5.81
N ASN A 141 -12.51 20.54 7.00
CA ASN A 141 -11.71 19.51 7.66
C ASN A 141 -12.54 18.25 7.91
N TYR A 142 -11.96 17.09 7.62
CA TYR A 142 -12.52 15.84 8.14
C TYR A 142 -12.58 15.87 9.67
N SER A 143 -13.40 14.99 10.25
CA SER A 143 -13.41 14.80 11.70
C SER A 143 -12.01 14.48 12.24
N ASN A 144 -11.72 14.91 13.48
CA ASN A 144 -10.39 14.72 14.10
C ASN A 144 -9.94 13.26 14.10
N TYR A 145 -10.87 12.30 14.23
CA TYR A 145 -10.56 10.87 14.18
C TYR A 145 -10.07 10.40 12.80
N VAL A 146 -10.74 10.84 11.73
CA VAL A 146 -10.35 10.50 10.35
C VAL A 146 -8.96 11.05 10.05
N ARG A 147 -8.72 12.33 10.41
CA ARG A 147 -7.42 12.97 10.25
C ARG A 147 -6.34 12.23 11.05
N PHE A 148 -6.61 11.93 12.32
CA PHE A 148 -5.68 11.20 13.18
C PHE A 148 -5.27 9.87 12.57
N ILE A 149 -6.22 9.09 12.03
CA ILE A 149 -5.91 7.83 11.34
C ILE A 149 -5.09 8.07 10.08
N GLY A 150 -5.51 9.01 9.23
CA GLY A 150 -4.83 9.33 7.98
C GLY A 150 -3.36 9.72 8.21
N TYR A 151 -3.11 10.65 9.13
CA TYR A 151 -1.76 11.05 9.51
C TYR A 151 -0.97 9.89 10.14
N SER A 152 -1.59 9.12 11.05
CA SER A 152 -0.89 8.03 11.74
C SER A 152 -0.43 6.94 10.78
N ILE A 153 -1.31 6.47 9.89
CA ILE A 153 -0.98 5.41 8.92
C ILE A 153 0.03 5.93 7.90
N ALA A 154 -0.14 7.15 7.39
CA ALA A 154 0.83 7.75 6.47
C ALA A 154 2.21 7.88 7.13
N PHE A 155 2.28 8.35 8.38
CA PHE A 155 3.54 8.52 9.10
C PHE A 155 4.21 7.18 9.42
N VAL A 156 3.45 6.20 9.92
CA VAL A 156 3.96 4.86 10.25
C VAL A 156 4.41 4.09 8.99
N GLY A 157 3.81 4.36 7.82
CA GLY A 157 4.24 3.72 6.58
C GLY A 157 5.64 4.13 6.11
N ILE A 158 6.13 5.31 6.50
CA ILE A 158 7.48 5.79 6.14
C ILE A 158 8.61 4.85 6.65
N PRO A 159 8.70 4.50 7.94
CA PRO A 159 9.73 3.57 8.41
C PRO A 159 9.58 2.16 7.79
N ILE A 160 8.37 1.73 7.46
CA ILE A 160 8.14 0.44 6.77
C ILE A 160 8.72 0.45 5.36
N PHE A 161 8.51 1.55 4.61
CA PHE A 161 9.17 1.75 3.32
C PHE A 161 10.69 1.75 3.46
N ILE A 162 11.24 2.50 4.41
CA ILE A 162 12.68 2.57 4.64
C ILE A 162 13.26 1.17 4.89
N LEU A 163 12.58 0.36 5.71
CA LEU A 163 12.99 -1.02 5.98
C LEU A 163 13.04 -1.87 4.69
N HIS A 164 11.97 -1.85 3.88
CA HIS A 164 11.92 -2.61 2.63
C HIS A 164 13.01 -2.16 1.64
N PHE A 165 13.19 -0.85 1.52
CA PHE A 165 14.20 -0.24 0.66
C PHE A 165 15.63 -0.62 1.08
N MET A 166 15.93 -0.56 2.39
CA MET A 166 17.24 -0.97 2.92
C MET A 166 17.53 -2.45 2.64
N LEU A 167 16.55 -3.33 2.81
CA LEU A 167 16.70 -4.75 2.54
C LEU A 167 16.91 -5.04 1.04
N MET A 168 16.20 -4.32 0.17
CA MET A 168 16.40 -4.39 -1.29
C MET A 168 17.84 -4.00 -1.68
N LEU A 169 18.37 -2.91 -1.11
CA LEU A 169 19.75 -2.48 -1.37
C LEU A 169 20.80 -3.48 -0.87
N LYS A 170 20.57 -4.06 0.33
CA LYS A 170 21.47 -5.06 0.93
C LYS A 170 21.61 -6.27 0.01
N THR A 171 20.51 -6.77 -0.54
CA THR A 171 20.55 -7.95 -1.41
C THR A 171 21.22 -7.65 -2.75
N LYS A 172 20.92 -6.51 -3.37
CA LYS A 172 21.60 -6.11 -4.62
C LYS A 172 23.12 -6.04 -4.44
N LYS A 173 23.59 -5.53 -3.30
CA LYS A 173 25.02 -5.49 -2.96
C LYS A 173 25.61 -6.89 -2.79
N ASN A 174 24.89 -7.83 -2.18
CA ASN A 174 25.36 -9.20 -1.99
C ASN A 174 25.48 -9.96 -3.32
N ILE A 175 24.50 -9.81 -4.22
CA ILE A 175 24.51 -10.43 -5.56
C ILE A 175 25.68 -9.92 -6.39
N LEU A 176 25.93 -8.60 -6.39
CA LEU A 176 27.06 -8.02 -7.13
C LEU A 176 28.42 -8.53 -6.63
N LYS A 177 28.54 -8.84 -5.33
CA LYS A 177 29.76 -9.40 -4.75
C LYS A 177 29.97 -10.89 -5.04
N SER A 178 28.93 -11.63 -5.42
CA SER A 178 29.03 -13.06 -5.71
C SER A 178 29.40 -13.40 -7.16
N ILE A 179 29.49 -12.40 -8.04
CA ILE A 179 29.91 -12.59 -9.44
C ILE A 179 31.45 -12.68 -9.46
N PRO A 180 32.06 -13.81 -9.86
CA PRO A 180 33.50 -13.92 -9.99
C PRO A 180 34.02 -12.94 -11.05
N SER A 181 35.11 -12.25 -10.71
CA SER A 181 35.81 -11.26 -11.57
C SER A 181 36.46 -11.91 -12.78
#